data_AF-A0A1G5G1R2-F1
#
_entry.id   AF-A0A1G5G1R2-F1
#
_cell.length_a   1.000
_cell.length_b   1.000
_cell.length_c   1.000
_cell.angle_alpha   90.00
_cell.angle_beta   90.00
_cell.angle_gamma   90.00
#
_symmetry.space_group_name_H-M   'P 1'
#
loop_
_entity.id
_entity.type
_entity.pdbx_description
1 polymer ?
#
loop_
_entity_poly.entity_id
_entity_poly.type
_entity_poly.pdbx_seq_one_letter_code
_entity_poly.pdbx_strand_id
1 'polypeptide(L)'
;MTDVRMDLDRLESAAASARGLATTFDDAESFADDLGSLTGHGGLADKIEDFGGKWDIAREDLREGLRSQADFMQAIVDTFRDLDRTMAEDGGQP
;
A
#
# COMPACT_ATOMS: atom_id res chain seq x y z
N MET A 1 0.76 12.55 -31.64
CA MET A 1 0.27 12.24 -30.29
C MET A 1 0.49 10.75 -30.11
N THR A 2 1.43 10.35 -29.26
CA THR A 2 1.68 8.93 -29.00
C THR A 2 0.42 8.35 -28.38
N ASP A 3 -0.16 7.34 -29.02
CA ASP A 3 -1.35 6.64 -28.55
C ASP A 3 -0.98 5.86 -27.28
N VAL A 4 -1.07 6.52 -26.13
CA VAL A 4 -0.83 5.91 -24.82
C VAL A 4 -2.10 5.15 -24.45
N ARG A 5 -2.13 3.85 -24.78
CA ARG A 5 -3.16 2.93 -24.26
C ARG A 5 -2.80 2.49 -22.85
N MET A 6 -3.35 3.20 -21.86
CA MET A 6 -3.28 2.78 -20.45
C MET A 6 -4.56 2.05 -20.05
N ASP A 7 -4.38 0.91 -19.37
CA ASP A 7 -5.46 0.15 -18.77
C ASP A 7 -5.75 0.73 -17.38
N LEU A 8 -6.64 1.72 -17.34
CA LEU A 8 -6.98 2.44 -16.12
C LEU A 8 -7.68 1.53 -15.11
N ASP A 9 -8.51 0.58 -15.57
CA ASP A 9 -9.20 -0.38 -14.70
C ASP A 9 -8.21 -1.30 -13.99
N ARG A 10 -7.18 -1.77 -14.71
CA ARG A 10 -6.10 -2.54 -14.09
C ARG A 10 -5.30 -1.71 -13.09
N LEU A 11 -5.09 -0.43 -13.36
CA LEU A 11 -4.37 0.46 -12.46
C LEU A 11 -5.18 0.74 -11.17
N GLU A 12 -6.49 0.93 -11.28
CA GLU A 12 -7.40 1.02 -10.13
C GLU A 12 -7.42 -0.26 -9.31
N SER A 13 -7.50 -1.42 -9.98
CA SER A 13 -7.48 -2.71 -9.30
C SER A 13 -6.18 -2.95 -8.53
N ALA A 14 -5.05 -2.53 -9.10
CA ALA A 14 -3.75 -2.59 -8.44
C ALA A 14 -3.68 -1.63 -7.23
N ALA A 15 -4.20 -0.40 -7.35
CA ALA A 15 -4.30 0.55 -6.25
C ALA A 15 -5.17 0.02 -5.10
N ALA A 16 -6.32 -0.57 -5.41
CA ALA A 16 -7.21 -1.19 -4.43
C ALA A 16 -6.53 -2.37 -3.72
N SER A 17 -5.81 -3.21 -4.47
CA SER A 17 -5.08 -4.35 -3.91
C SER A 17 -3.95 -3.89 -2.97
N ALA A 18 -3.19 -2.87 -3.35
CA ALA A 18 -2.15 -2.30 -2.51
C ALA A 18 -2.72 -1.69 -1.21
N ARG A 19 -3.86 -0.99 -1.28
CA ARG A 19 -4.57 -0.49 -0.09
C ARG A 19 -5.03 -1.65 0.82
N GLY A 20 -5.61 -2.70 0.24
CA GLY A 20 -6.06 -3.86 1.00
C GLY A 20 -4.91 -4.58 1.72
N LEU A 21 -3.75 -4.70 1.07
CA LEU A 21 -2.55 -5.24 1.70
C LEU A 21 -2.05 -4.33 2.82
N ALA A 22 -2.02 -3.00 2.60
CA ALA A 22 -1.63 -2.05 3.64
C ALA A 22 -2.54 -2.14 4.88
N THR A 23 -3.85 -2.28 4.69
CA THR A 23 -4.82 -2.50 5.79
C THR A 23 -4.55 -3.82 6.51
N THR A 24 -4.31 -4.90 5.77
CA THR A 24 -3.97 -6.21 6.38
C THR A 24 -2.74 -6.12 7.28
N PHE A 25 -1.73 -5.34 6.88
CA PHE A 25 -0.55 -5.11 7.71
C PHE A 25 -0.78 -4.14 8.88
N ASP A 26 -1.77 -3.25 8.80
CA ASP A 26 -2.19 -2.38 9.92
C ASP A 26 -2.89 -3.21 11.00
N ASP A 27 -3.70 -4.19 10.60
CA ASP A 27 -4.47 -5.06 11.49
C ASP A 27 -3.64 -6.19 12.11
N ALA A 28 -2.48 -6.51 11.53
CA ALA A 28 -1.58 -7.51 12.10
C ALA A 28 -0.97 -6.96 13.40
N GLU A 29 -1.46 -7.45 14.55
CA GLU A 29 -1.02 -7.00 15.88
C GLU A 29 0.45 -7.38 16.20
N SER A 30 1.09 -6.64 17.11
CA SER A 30 2.42 -7.00 17.62
C SER A 30 2.29 -8.15 18.63
N PHE A 31 2.85 -9.31 18.30
CA PHE A 31 2.74 -10.54 19.11
C PHE A 31 3.99 -10.82 19.96
N ALA A 32 5.07 -10.10 19.71
CA ALA A 32 6.40 -10.50 20.18
C ALA A 32 6.59 -10.23 21.68
N ASP A 33 6.07 -9.11 22.18
CA ASP A 33 6.13 -8.77 23.60
C ASP A 33 5.39 -9.82 24.46
N ASP A 34 4.22 -10.27 23.99
CA ASP A 34 3.44 -11.32 24.66
C ASP A 34 4.19 -12.66 24.69
N LEU A 35 4.80 -13.04 23.57
CA LEU A 35 5.51 -14.31 23.43
C LEU A 35 6.84 -14.36 24.19
N GLY A 36 7.57 -13.25 24.29
CA GLY A 36 8.83 -13.17 25.02
C GLY A 36 8.66 -13.59 26.49
N SER A 37 7.63 -13.06 27.14
CA SER A 37 7.30 -13.33 28.55
C SER A 37 6.94 -14.80 28.84
N LEU A 38 6.46 -15.54 27.83
CA LEU A 38 5.99 -16.94 27.97
C LEU A 38 7.11 -17.97 27.82
N THR A 39 8.29 -17.57 27.34
CA THR A 39 9.36 -18.52 26.98
C THR A 39 10.13 -19.09 28.16
N GLY A 40 10.12 -18.41 29.32
CA GLY A 40 10.82 -18.85 30.54
C GLY A 40 12.35 -18.85 30.46
N HIS A 41 12.95 -18.35 29.37
CA HIS A 41 14.39 -18.28 29.17
C HIS A 41 14.80 -16.91 28.62
N GLY A 42 15.56 -16.14 29.40
CA GLY A 42 15.91 -14.75 29.07
C GLY A 42 16.53 -14.57 27.69
N GLY A 43 17.52 -15.38 27.31
CA GLY A 43 18.14 -15.27 25.99
C GLY A 43 17.23 -15.64 24.81
N LEU A 44 16.11 -16.35 25.05
CA LEU A 44 15.11 -16.63 24.01
C LEU A 44 14.08 -15.50 23.95
N ALA A 45 13.68 -14.96 25.11
CA ALA A 45 12.86 -13.76 25.20
C ALA A 45 13.52 -12.60 24.44
N ASP A 46 14.80 -12.32 24.69
CA ASP A 46 15.56 -11.26 24.01
C ASP A 46 15.53 -11.41 22.48
N LYS A 47 15.55 -12.65 21.97
CA LYS A 47 15.53 -12.92 20.52
C LYS A 47 14.15 -12.74 19.91
N ILE A 48 13.10 -13.06 20.65
CA ILE A 48 11.72 -12.85 20.22
C ILE A 48 11.40 -11.36 20.20
N GLU A 49 11.80 -10.62 21.23
CA GLU A 49 11.63 -9.16 21.31
C GLU A 49 12.41 -8.45 20.18
N ASP A 50 13.68 -8.83 19.94
CA ASP A 50 14.48 -8.28 18.83
C ASP A 50 13.86 -8.58 17.45
N PHE A 51 13.32 -9.79 17.26
CA PHE A 51 12.60 -10.13 16.03
C PHE A 51 11.31 -9.30 15.90
N GLY A 52 10.53 -9.20 16.97
CA GLY A 52 9.30 -8.43 17.03
C GLY A 52 9.48 -6.98 16.65
N GLY A 53 10.42 -6.29 17.30
CA GLY A 53 10.71 -4.90 17.01
C GLY A 53 11.18 -4.68 15.57
N LYS A 54 12.04 -5.56 15.04
CA LYS A 54 12.47 -5.48 13.62
C LYS A 54 11.33 -5.75 12.65
N TRP A 55 10.47 -6.70 12.97
CA TRP A 55 9.30 -7.03 12.17
C TRP A 55 8.30 -5.87 12.15
N ASP A 56 8.05 -5.24 13.30
CA ASP A 56 7.14 -4.09 13.40
C ASP A 56 7.64 -2.92 12.54
N ILE A 57 8.94 -2.60 12.58
CA ILE A 57 9.55 -1.57 11.70
C ILE A 57 9.40 -1.95 10.23
N ALA A 58 9.79 -3.17 9.85
CA ALA A 58 9.73 -3.61 8.46
C ALA A 58 8.27 -3.63 7.92
N ARG A 59 7.30 -3.96 8.79
CA ARG A 59 5.88 -3.93 8.47
C ARG A 59 5.38 -2.50 8.27
N GLU A 60 5.80 -1.57 9.12
CA GLU A 60 5.48 -0.15 8.97
C GLU A 60 5.99 0.40 7.63
N ASP A 61 7.26 0.16 7.30
CA ASP A 61 7.87 0.58 6.03
C ASP A 61 7.13 0.00 4.82
N LEU A 62 6.79 -1.30 4.86
CA LEU A 62 6.05 -1.96 3.78
C LEU A 62 4.64 -1.37 3.62
N ARG A 63 3.94 -1.11 4.73
CA ARG A 63 2.61 -0.50 4.73
C ARG A 63 2.65 0.89 4.11
N GLU A 64 3.61 1.72 4.48
CA GLU A 64 3.77 3.07 3.93
C GLU A 64 4.10 3.02 2.44
N GLY A 65 4.99 2.12 2.02
CA GLY A 65 5.29 1.88 0.62
C GLY A 65 4.04 1.49 -0.18
N LEU A 66 3.22 0.58 0.33
CA LEU A 66 1.97 0.16 -0.31
C LEU A 66 0.96 1.31 -0.45
N ARG A 67 0.80 2.14 0.60
CA ARG A 67 -0.06 3.33 0.55
C ARG A 67 0.43 4.32 -0.51
N SER A 68 1.73 4.60 -0.51
CA SER A 68 2.36 5.50 -1.48
C SER A 68 2.14 5.04 -2.93
N GLN A 69 2.35 3.75 -3.21
CA GLN A 69 2.11 3.19 -4.54
C GLN A 69 0.64 3.26 -4.95
N ALA A 70 -0.28 2.98 -4.03
CA ALA A 70 -1.72 3.12 -4.29
C ALA A 70 -2.12 4.55 -4.66
N ASP A 71 -1.55 5.53 -3.96
CA ASP A 71 -1.84 6.94 -4.21
C ASP A 71 -1.27 7.42 -5.54
N PHE A 72 -0.06 6.98 -5.92
CA PHE A 72 0.49 7.25 -7.24
C PHE A 72 -0.37 6.66 -8.36
N MET A 73 -0.81 5.40 -8.22
CA MET A 73 -1.68 4.76 -9.20
C MET A 73 -3.03 5.48 -9.32
N GLN A 74 -3.63 5.87 -8.20
CA GLN A 74 -4.87 6.66 -8.21
C GLN A 74 -4.68 8.02 -8.89
N ALA A 75 -3.61 8.74 -8.57
CA ALA A 75 -3.33 10.04 -9.17
C ALA A 75 -3.18 9.96 -10.70
N ILE A 76 -2.57 8.89 -11.20
CA ILE A 76 -2.51 8.63 -12.65
C ILE A 76 -3.91 8.44 -13.22
N VAL A 77 -4.74 7.58 -12.62
CA VAL A 77 -6.12 7.34 -13.08
C VAL A 77 -6.92 8.63 -13.12
N ASP A 78 -6.86 9.40 -12.04
CA ASP A 78 -7.61 10.65 -11.90
C ASP A 78 -7.18 11.67 -12.97
N THR A 79 -5.88 11.79 -13.22
CA THR A 79 -5.32 12.69 -14.25
C THR A 79 -5.79 12.30 -15.64
N PHE A 80 -5.77 11.01 -15.99
CA PHE A 80 -6.21 10.56 -17.31
C PHE A 80 -7.71 10.73 -17.51
N ARG A 81 -8.54 10.44 -16.50
CA ARG A 81 -9.99 10.65 -16.57
C ARG A 81 -10.35 12.13 -16.68
N ASP A 82 -9.64 13.00 -15.98
CA ASP A 82 -9.83 14.45 -16.08
C ASP A 82 -9.46 14.99 -17.46
N LEU A 83 -8.35 14.49 -18.03
CA LEU A 83 -7.94 14.81 -19.39
C LEU A 83 -8.99 14.34 -20.41
N ASP A 84 -9.46 13.09 -20.31
CA ASP A 84 -10.49 12.53 -21.20
C ASP A 84 -11.79 13.34 -21.15
N ARG A 85 -12.22 13.73 -19.94
CA ARG A 85 -13.39 14.61 -19.75
C ARG A 85 -13.20 15.96 -20.42
N THR A 86 -12.08 16.62 -20.16
CA THR A 86 -11.77 17.94 -20.73
C THR A 86 -11.76 17.90 -22.26
N MET A 87 -11.13 16.86 -22.84
CA MET A 87 -11.08 16.69 -24.29
C MET A 87 -12.45 16.38 -24.92
N ALA A 88 -13.31 15.64 -24.21
CA ALA A 88 -14.67 15.38 -24.66
C ALA A 88 -15.55 16.63 -24.63
N GLU A 89 -15.35 17.51 -23.65
CA GLU A 89 -16.04 18.80 -23.52
C GLU A 89 -15.56 19.78 -24.59
N ASP A 90 -14.25 19.91 -24.81
CA ASP A 90 -13.64 20.79 -25.83
C ASP A 90 -13.97 20.33 -27.26
N GLY A 91 -14.01 19.01 -27.51
CA GLY A 91 -14.40 18.43 -28.79
C GLY A 91 -15.89 18.58 -29.13
N GLY A 92 -16.70 19.09 -28.19
CA GLY A 92 -18.13 19.38 -28.35
C GLY A 92 -18.46 20.81 -28.75
N GLN A 93 -17.46 21.70 -28.94
CA GLN A 93 -17.70 23.04 -29.48
C GLN A 93 -17.87 23.01 -31.02
N PRO A 94 -18.92 23.65 -31.58
CA PRO A 94 -19.08 23.80 -33.02
C PRO A 94 -18.00 24.70 -33.66
#